data_AF-A0A3M1IRB8-F1
#
_entry.id   AF-A0A3M1IRB8-F1
#
_cell.length_a   1.000
_cell.length_b   1.000
_cell.length_c   1.000
_cell.angle_alpha   90.00
_cell.angle_beta   90.00
_cell.angle_gamma   90.00
#
_symmetry.space_group_name_H-M   'P 1'
#
loop_
_entity.id
_entity.type
_entity.pdbx_description
1 polymer ?
#
loop_
_entity_poly.entity_id
_entity_poly.type
_entity_poly.pdbx_seq_one_letter_code
_entity_poly.pdbx_strand_id
1 'polypeptide(L)'
;AGLIEVPRLEERLNLIATIAQIAPVLGLLGTVLGLIRVFYVVQQQGLAAPAGALAAGVWQGLVCTAAGLALAIPCYAAYNFLLARVNSIVLDMEKAATEILAMLTEGPANGEAR
;
A
#
# COMPACT_ATOMS: atom_id res chain seq x y z
N ALA A 1 -13.37 -16.15 -18.07
CA ALA A 1 -12.58 -14.96 -18.43
C ALA A 1 -12.34 -14.05 -17.23
N GLY A 2 -13.37 -13.65 -16.46
CA GLY A 2 -13.22 -12.75 -15.30
C GLY A 2 -12.22 -13.20 -14.22
N LEU A 3 -12.16 -14.50 -13.91
CA LEU A 3 -11.24 -15.04 -12.89
C LEU A 3 -9.74 -14.84 -13.17
N ILE A 4 -9.34 -14.51 -14.40
CA ILE A 4 -7.93 -14.29 -14.78
C ILE A 4 -7.61 -12.80 -14.94
N GLU A 5 -8.59 -11.96 -15.29
CA GLU A 5 -8.36 -10.52 -15.52
C GLU A 5 -8.38 -9.69 -14.24
N VAL A 6 -9.23 -10.05 -13.26
CA VAL A 6 -9.28 -9.40 -11.94
C VAL A 6 -7.90 -9.44 -11.24
N PRO A 7 -7.24 -10.59 -11.08
CA PRO A 7 -5.93 -10.63 -10.42
C PRO A 7 -4.84 -9.86 -11.17
N ARG A 8 -4.90 -9.74 -12.51
CA ARG A 8 -3.95 -8.90 -13.29
C ARG A 8 -4.14 -7.41 -13.02
N LEU A 9 -5.37 -6.96 -12.77
CA LEU A 9 -5.65 -5.56 -12.40
C LEU A 9 -5.23 -5.27 -10.96
N GLU A 10 -5.37 -6.26 -10.06
CA GLU A 10 -4.98 -6.16 -8.65
C GLU A 10 -3.46 -6.30 -8.41
N GLU A 11 -2.73 -7.00 -9.28
CA GLU A 11 -1.29 -7.25 -9.11
C GLU A 11 -0.47 -5.95 -8.96
N ARG A 12 -0.80 -4.94 -9.78
CA ARG A 12 -0.12 -3.62 -9.72
C ARG A 12 -0.54 -2.80 -8.51
N LEU A 13 -1.75 -3.01 -8.01
CA LEU A 13 -2.30 -2.38 -6.81
C LEU A 13 -1.64 -2.92 -5.55
N ASN A 14 -1.40 -4.24 -5.49
CA ASN A 14 -0.74 -4.89 -4.36
C ASN A 14 0.68 -4.38 -4.11
N LEU A 15 1.41 -4.00 -5.16
CA LEU A 15 2.72 -3.35 -5.00
C LEU A 15 2.60 -2.01 -4.25
N ILE A 16 1.60 -1.18 -4.57
CA ILE A 16 1.38 0.11 -3.92
C ILE A 16 1.00 -0.09 -2.45
N ALA A 17 0.12 -1.05 -2.15
CA ALA A 17 -0.20 -1.42 -0.77
C ALA A 17 1.03 -1.86 0.01
N THR A 18 1.87 -2.70 -0.60
CA THR A 18 3.09 -3.22 0.03
C THR A 18 4.05 -2.07 0.36
N ILE A 19 4.26 -1.14 -0.58
CA ILE A 19 5.10 0.05 -0.36
C ILE A 19 4.52 0.94 0.75
N ALA A 20 3.20 1.17 0.75
CA ALA A 20 2.54 1.97 1.77
C ALA A 20 2.70 1.38 3.18
N GLN A 21 2.72 0.06 3.30
CA GLN A 21 2.93 -0.63 4.58
C GLN A 21 4.41 -0.72 4.99
N ILE A 22 5.33 -0.83 4.03
CA ILE A 22 6.78 -0.92 4.33
C ILE A 22 7.36 0.46 4.65
N ALA A 23 6.86 1.54 4.06
CA ALA A 23 7.40 2.90 4.25
C ALA A 23 7.48 3.35 5.74
N PRO A 24 6.47 3.14 6.60
CA PRO A 24 6.57 3.44 8.04
C PRO A 24 7.61 2.58 8.75
N VAL A 25 7.70 1.30 8.39
CA VAL A 25 8.66 0.35 8.98
C VAL A 25 10.10 0.77 8.63
N LEU A 26 10.33 1.30 7.42
CA LEU A 26 11.61 1.90 7.03
C LEU A 26 11.93 3.17 7.84
N GLY A 27 10.94 4.02 8.12
CA GLY A 27 11.11 5.18 9.00
C GLY A 27 11.51 4.77 10.42
N LEU A 28 10.87 3.74 10.97
CA LEU A 28 11.23 3.15 12.25
C LEU A 28 12.66 2.60 12.24
N LEU A 29 13.08 1.91 11.17
CA LEU A 29 14.47 1.46 11.02
C LEU A 29 15.47 2.63 11.09
N GLY A 30 15.12 3.78 10.53
CA GLY A 30 15.90 5.01 10.67
C GLY A 30 16.10 5.47 12.11
N THR A 31 15.08 5.32 12.98
CA THR A 31 15.22 5.61 14.42
C THR A 31 16.20 4.68 15.11
N VAL A 32 16.16 3.40 14.77
CA VAL A 32 17.07 2.39 15.32
C VAL A 32 18.51 2.70 14.91
N LEU A 33 18.74 3.04 13.63
CA LEU A 33 20.05 3.45 13.14
C LEU A 33 20.56 4.74 13.81
N GLY A 34 19.67 5.71 14.05
CA GLY A 34 19.99 6.93 14.78
C GLY A 34 20.45 6.65 16.22
N LEU A 35 19.72 5.78 16.93
CA LEU A 35 20.08 5.37 18.29
C LEU A 35 21.38 4.56 18.34
N ILE A 36 21.64 3.68 17.36
CA ILE A 36 22.92 2.96 17.27
C ILE A 36 24.09 3.95 17.17
N ARG A 37 23.95 5.03 16.38
CA ARG A 37 24.98 6.08 16.29
C ARG A 37 25.17 6.82 17.62
N VAL A 38 24.08 7.12 18.34
CA VAL A 38 24.14 7.74 19.68
C VAL A 38 24.97 6.87 20.62
N PHE A 39 24.65 5.57 20.72
CA PHE A 39 25.38 4.64 21.58
C PHE A 39 26.83 4.44 21.15
N TYR A 40 27.12 4.47 19.85
CA TYR A 40 28.49 4.39 19.34
C TYR A 40 29.34 5.58 19.79
N VAL A 41 28.79 6.81 19.74
CA VAL A 41 29.48 8.01 20.23
C VAL A 41 29.71 7.95 21.74
N VAL A 42 28.71 7.50 22.50
CA VAL A 42 28.84 7.30 23.96
C VAL A 42 29.91 6.26 24.27
N GLN A 43 30.01 5.17 23.50
CA GLN A 43 31.03 4.15 23.69
C GLN A 43 32.45 4.71 23.46
N GLN A 44 32.64 5.58 22.47
CA GLN A 44 33.96 6.14 22.17
C GLN A 44 34.39 7.25 23.14
N GLN A 45 33.45 8.10 23.56
CA GLN A 45 33.76 9.32 24.33
C GLN A 45 33.40 9.19 25.83
N GLY A 46 32.80 8.07 26.24
CA GLY A 46 32.34 7.85 27.60
C GLY A 46 31.33 8.91 28.05
N LEU A 47 31.33 9.24 29.36
CA LEU A 47 30.45 10.28 29.92
C LEU A 47 30.78 11.70 29.45
N ALA A 48 31.88 11.91 28.72
CA ALA A 48 32.25 13.21 28.15
C ALA A 48 31.59 13.47 26.78
N ALA A 49 30.74 12.55 26.29
CA ALA A 49 30.04 12.72 25.02
C ALA A 49 29.23 14.04 25.02
N PRO A 50 29.45 14.94 24.05
CA PRO A 50 28.76 16.21 23.98
C PRO A 50 27.27 15.99 23.73
N ALA A 51 26.41 16.63 24.54
CA ALA A 51 24.96 16.52 24.43
C ALA A 51 24.43 16.81 23.02
N GLY A 52 25.11 17.70 22.27
CA GLY A 52 24.77 18.00 20.87
C GLY A 52 24.90 16.79 19.94
N ALA A 53 25.89 15.91 20.13
CA ALA A 53 26.06 14.72 19.31
C ALA A 53 24.96 13.69 19.57
N LEU A 54 24.52 13.56 20.83
CA LEU A 54 23.41 12.70 21.22
C LEU A 54 22.10 13.22 20.61
N ALA A 55 21.85 14.53 20.72
CA ALA A 55 20.67 15.18 20.17
C ALA A 55 20.60 15.03 18.63
N ALA A 56 21.74 15.11 17.94
CA ALA A 56 21.80 14.93 16.49
C ALA A 56 21.37 13.52 16.04
N GLY A 57 21.76 12.46 16.76
CA GLY A 57 21.37 11.09 16.43
C GLY A 57 19.87 10.82 16.65
N VAL A 58 19.30 11.40 17.72
CA VAL A 58 17.85 11.33 17.97
C VAL A 58 17.07 12.14 16.93
N TRP A 59 17.54 13.35 16.60
CA TRP A 59 16.94 14.19 15.56
C TRP A 59 16.88 13.46 14.21
N GLN A 60 17.97 12.82 13.80
CA GLN A 60 18.01 12.05 12.57
C GLN A 60 16.95 10.94 12.56
N GLY A 61 16.77 10.25 13.69
CA GLY A 61 15.73 9.24 13.85
C GLY A 61 14.33 9.82 13.66
N LEU A 62 14.02 10.95 14.32
CA LEU A 62 12.72 11.62 14.22
C LEU A 62 12.40 12.08 12.80
N VAL A 63 13.37 12.66 12.09
CA VAL A 63 13.22 13.07 10.69
C VAL A 63 12.93 11.86 9.79
N CYS A 64 13.58 10.72 10.03
CA CYS A 64 13.37 9.51 9.25
C CYS A 64 11.95 8.94 9.45
N THR A 65 11.42 8.96 10.68
CA THR A 65 10.02 8.59 10.97
C THR A 65 9.05 9.54 10.28
N ALA A 66 9.29 10.85 10.37
CA ALA A 66 8.45 11.85 9.73
C ALA A 66 8.41 11.64 8.21
N ALA A 67 9.57 11.37 7.59
CA ALA A 67 9.66 11.06 6.17
C ALA A 67 8.93 9.76 5.78
N GLY A 68 9.08 8.70 6.57
CA GLY A 68 8.38 7.42 6.35
C GLY A 68 6.86 7.58 6.40
N LEU A 69 6.35 8.34 7.36
CA LEU A 69 4.92 8.66 7.47
C LEU A 69 4.44 9.57 6.34
N ALA A 70 5.23 10.58 5.97
CA ALA A 70 4.91 11.49 4.88
C ALA A 70 4.77 10.77 3.53
N LEU A 71 5.51 9.68 3.31
CA LEU A 71 5.36 8.83 2.12
C LEU A 71 4.23 7.80 2.25
N ALA A 72 4.04 7.22 3.44
CA ALA A 72 3.03 6.19 3.66
C ALA A 72 1.60 6.70 3.47
N ILE A 73 1.28 7.91 3.98
CA ILE A 73 -0.05 8.51 3.90
C ILE A 73 -0.54 8.66 2.44
N PRO A 74 0.19 9.34 1.52
CA PRO A 74 -0.26 9.49 0.14
C PRO A 74 -0.28 8.16 -0.62
N CYS A 75 0.67 7.25 -0.37
CA CYS A 75 0.65 5.92 -0.99
C CYS A 75 -0.58 5.11 -0.56
N TYR A 76 -0.94 5.14 0.72
CA TYR A 76 -2.12 4.43 1.22
C TYR A 76 -3.43 5.05 0.70
N ALA A 77 -3.50 6.37 0.60
CA ALA A 77 -4.65 7.07 0.02
C ALA A 77 -4.82 6.71 -1.48
N ALA A 78 -3.71 6.72 -2.25
CA ALA A 78 -3.72 6.34 -3.65
C ALA A 78 -4.12 4.88 -3.85
N TYR A 79 -3.62 3.95 -3.02
CA TYR A 79 -4.01 2.55 -3.06
C TYR A 79 -5.52 2.37 -2.87
N ASN A 80 -6.11 2.99 -1.85
CA ASN A 80 -7.55 2.90 -1.60
C ASN A 80 -8.38 3.46 -2.76
N PHE A 81 -7.95 4.57 -3.36
CA PHE A 81 -8.64 5.17 -4.51
C PHE A 81 -8.61 4.25 -5.74
N LEU A 82 -7.44 3.71 -6.08
CA LEU A 82 -7.32 2.81 -7.24
C LEU A 82 -8.06 1.48 -6.99
N LEU A 83 -8.04 0.96 -5.75
CA LEU A 83 -8.74 -0.28 -5.40
C LEU A 83 -10.26 -0.12 -5.55
N ALA A 84 -10.82 1.01 -5.10
CA ALA A 84 -12.23 1.33 -5.32
C ALA A 84 -12.58 1.40 -6.81
N ARG A 85 -11.69 1.94 -7.64
CA ARG A 85 -11.89 2.00 -9.10
C ARG A 85 -11.86 0.63 -9.74
N VAL A 86 -10.93 -0.25 -9.34
CA VAL A 86 -10.87 -1.64 -9.84
C VAL A 86 -12.12 -2.40 -9.44
N ASN A 87 -12.55 -2.32 -8.18
CA ASN A 87 -13.79 -2.97 -7.73
C ASN A 87 -15.02 -2.56 -8.55
N SER A 88 -15.14 -1.28 -8.92
CA SER A 88 -16.23 -0.82 -9.80
C SER A 88 -16.18 -1.50 -11.17
N ILE A 89 -15.00 -1.64 -11.76
CA ILE A 89 -14.82 -2.29 -13.07
C ILE A 89 -15.18 -3.77 -12.98
N VAL A 90 -14.75 -4.46 -11.92
CA VAL A 90 -15.09 -5.87 -11.69
C VAL A 90 -16.60 -6.06 -11.58
N LEU A 91 -17.27 -5.16 -10.84
CA LEU A 91 -18.71 -5.22 -10.64
C LEU A 91 -19.50 -4.97 -11.95
N ASP A 92 -18.99 -4.09 -12.83
CA ASP A 92 -19.56 -3.89 -14.16
C ASP A 92 -19.33 -5.11 -15.07
N MET A 93 -18.18 -5.77 -14.98
CA MET A 93 -17.90 -7.02 -15.71
C MET A 93 -18.82 -8.17 -15.26
N GLU A 94 -19.07 -8.30 -13.96
CA GLU A 94 -19.99 -9.33 -13.43
C GLU A 94 -21.44 -9.10 -13.88
N LYS A 95 -21.89 -7.85 -13.91
CA LYS A 95 -23.21 -7.49 -14.46
C LYS A 95 -23.32 -7.86 -15.93
N ALA A 96 -22.35 -7.47 -16.76
CA ALA A 96 -22.34 -7.80 -18.18
C ALA A 96 -22.35 -9.32 -18.42
N ALA A 97 -21.59 -10.08 -17.62
CA ALA A 97 -21.59 -11.54 -17.70
C ALA A 97 -22.95 -12.16 -17.34
N THR A 98 -23.61 -11.60 -16.33
CA THR A 98 -24.95 -12.05 -15.89
C THR A 98 -26.01 -11.71 -16.93
N GLU A 99 -25.92 -10.55 -17.56
CA GLU A 99 -26.85 -10.11 -18.62
C GLU A 99 -26.71 -10.97 -19.88
N ILE A 100 -25.46 -11.28 -20.29
CA ILE A 100 -25.21 -12.23 -21.39
C ILE A 100 -25.77 -13.62 -21.04
N LEU A 101 -25.56 -14.09 -19.81
CA LEU A 101 -26.13 -15.37 -19.37
C LEU A 101 -27.65 -15.33 -19.44
N ALA A 102 -28.30 -14.28 -18.95
CA ALA A 102 -29.74 -14.10 -19.04
C ALA A 102 -30.24 -14.18 -20.49
N MET A 103 -29.60 -13.45 -21.42
CA MET A 103 -29.94 -13.49 -22.85
C MET A 103 -29.78 -14.89 -23.47
N LEU A 104 -28.73 -15.63 -23.09
CA LEU A 104 -28.50 -16.99 -23.58
C LEU A 104 -29.48 -18.01 -22.99
N THR A 105 -29.93 -17.80 -21.75
CA THR A 105 -30.91 -18.67 -21.08
C THR A 105 -32.34 -18.33 -21.52
N GLU A 106 -32.60 -17.10 -21.98
CA GLU A 106 -33.88 -16.61 -22.51
C GLU A 106 -34.02 -16.77 -24.04
N GLY A 107 -33.12 -17.51 -24.71
CA GLY A 107 -33.27 -17.87 -26.13
C GLY A 107 -34.55 -18.69 -26.43
N PRO A 108 -35.08 -18.58 -27.66
CA PRO A 108 -36.44 -18.15 -27.97
C PRO A 108 -37.53 -19.11 -27.45
N ALA A 109 -38.11 -18.82 -26.29
CA ALA A 109 -39.37 -19.42 -25.86
C ALA A 109 -40.55 -18.50 -26.19
N ASN A 110 -40.76 -18.22 -27.49
CA ASN A 110 -42.06 -17.83 -28.05
C ASN A 110 -42.01 -17.76 -29.59
N GLY A 111 -41.63 -18.89 -30.20
CA GLY A 111 -42.21 -19.24 -31.50
C GLY A 111 -43.59 -19.81 -31.21
N GLU A 112 -44.61 -18.98 -31.34
CA GLU A 112 -46.00 -19.31 -31.11
C GLU A 112 -46.37 -20.62 -31.81
N ALA A 113 -46.76 -21.60 -31.00
CA ALA A 113 -47.81 -22.52 -31.38
C ALA A 113 -49.08 -21.70 -31.65
N ARG A 114 -49.30 -21.29 -32.89
CA ARG A 114 -50.62 -21.03 -33.49
C ARG A 114 -50.54 -20.85 -34.99
#